data_AF-A0A9X2FVE0-F1
#
_entry.id   AF-A0A9X2FVE0-F1
#
_cell.length_a   1.000
_cell.length_b   1.000
_cell.length_c   1.000
_cell.angle_alpha   90.00
_cell.angle_beta   90.00
_cell.angle_gamma   90.00
#
_symmetry.space_group_name_H-M   'P 1'
#
loop_
_entity.id
_entity.type
_entity.pdbx_description
1 polymer ?
#
loop_
_entity_poly.entity_id
_entity_poly.type
_entity_poly.pdbx_seq_one_letter_code
_entity_poly.pdbx_strand_id
1 'polypeptide(L)'
;VFVMSGVFANTAAEAEALAMARGNGAATLLVDLEETTAPGFANLIAGIAALIEAPDGDTPMLIRPRPLERDEPALLIGGHPVSAGLFDVALIVTLLAAPLSARGMGPWLQIGGIDSHREARLWSEILDIAEERAGLAPGTIRAEVSIESVNAGFEMDEILSELQARALGLTLRRAPLTASYLRLMRAHADAVLPAKLDPEAAFLGTCAARMVKVAHRRGTHAIAEAPDSAEPGDLRRPIDEGCDGLWLA
;
A
#
# COMPACT_ATOMS: atom_id res chain seq x y z
N VAL A 1 -0.54 12.25 11.47
CA VAL A 1 0.52 11.25 11.73
C VAL A 1 1.50 11.28 10.56
N PHE A 2 2.81 11.44 10.81
CA PHE A 2 3.83 11.39 9.74
C PHE A 2 4.08 9.94 9.35
N VAL A 3 3.82 9.59 8.09
CA VAL A 3 4.02 8.25 7.57
C VAL A 3 4.98 8.35 6.39
N MET A 4 6.10 7.63 6.42
CA MET A 4 7.14 7.78 5.38
C MET A 4 7.10 6.57 4.44
N SER A 5 7.06 6.80 3.13
CA SER A 5 7.24 5.80 2.08
C SER A 5 8.69 5.76 1.62
N GLY A 6 9.36 4.62 1.77
CA GLY A 6 10.77 4.47 1.43
C GLY A 6 11.07 3.18 0.66
N VAL A 7 11.87 3.35 -0.38
CA VAL A 7 12.37 2.42 -1.41
C VAL A 7 13.08 1.16 -0.85
N PHE A 8 12.91 0.00 -1.51
CA PHE A 8 13.63 -1.26 -1.21
C PHE A 8 14.52 -1.73 -2.39
N ALA A 9 15.83 -1.50 -2.35
CA ALA A 9 16.80 -2.12 -3.26
C ALA A 9 18.27 -2.00 -2.77
N ASN A 10 18.65 -2.80 -1.77
CA ASN A 10 20.01 -3.31 -1.54
C ASN A 10 21.17 -2.27 -1.52
N THR A 11 20.99 -1.08 -0.95
CA THR A 11 22.11 -0.12 -0.78
C THR A 11 22.21 0.46 0.63
N ALA A 12 23.44 0.84 1.04
CA ALA A 12 23.68 1.53 2.31
C ALA A 12 22.85 2.82 2.45
N ALA A 13 22.55 3.49 1.33
CA ALA A 13 21.71 4.69 1.28
C ALA A 13 20.27 4.44 1.77
N GLU A 14 19.75 3.21 1.67
CA GLU A 14 18.37 2.89 2.06
C GLU A 14 18.26 2.53 3.54
N ALA A 15 19.26 1.85 4.09
CA ALA A 15 19.39 1.69 5.55
C ALA A 15 19.51 3.08 6.23
N GLU A 16 20.25 4.00 5.61
CA GLU A 16 20.30 5.41 6.02
C GLU A 16 18.94 6.11 5.88
N ALA A 17 18.20 5.88 4.78
CA ALA A 17 16.86 6.45 4.60
C ALA A 17 15.86 5.94 5.67
N LEU A 18 15.91 4.64 6.00
CA LEU A 18 15.08 4.05 7.05
C LEU A 18 15.44 4.64 8.42
N ALA A 19 16.73 4.76 8.73
CA ALA A 19 17.22 5.39 9.95
C ALA A 19 16.83 6.87 10.03
N MET A 20 16.91 7.60 8.91
CA MET A 20 16.50 8.99 8.80
C MET A 20 14.99 9.15 9.00
N ALA A 21 14.17 8.29 8.39
CA ALA A 21 12.72 8.30 8.58
C ALA A 21 12.33 8.08 10.05
N ARG A 22 13.00 7.14 10.72
CA ARG A 22 12.84 6.91 12.16
C ARG A 22 13.29 8.12 12.98
N GLY A 23 14.46 8.68 12.65
CA GLY A 23 15.01 9.86 13.32
C GLY A 23 14.14 11.11 13.18
N ASN A 24 13.40 11.23 12.06
CA ASN A 24 12.47 12.31 11.79
C ASN A 24 11.09 12.11 12.44
N GLY A 25 10.90 11.05 13.23
CA GLY A 25 9.68 10.83 14.01
C GLY A 25 8.52 10.26 13.19
N ALA A 26 8.79 9.53 12.11
CA ALA A 26 7.76 8.78 11.40
C ALA A 26 7.07 7.78 12.34
N ALA A 27 5.74 7.73 12.29
CA ALA A 27 4.95 6.82 13.10
C ALA A 27 4.80 5.44 12.47
N THR A 28 4.95 5.34 11.14
CA THR A 28 4.96 4.06 10.41
C THR A 28 5.81 4.24 9.15
N LEU A 29 6.45 3.16 8.73
CA LEU A 29 7.27 3.08 7.52
C LEU A 29 6.53 2.25 6.49
N LEU A 30 6.40 2.74 5.26
CA LEU A 30 5.94 1.95 4.13
C LEU A 30 7.16 1.39 3.39
N VAL A 31 7.17 0.06 3.33
CA VAL A 31 8.12 -0.78 2.63
C VAL A 31 7.54 -1.15 1.29
N ASP A 32 8.01 -0.54 0.21
CA ASP A 32 7.42 -0.72 -1.11
C ASP A 32 8.22 -1.68 -2.01
N LEU A 33 7.70 -2.89 -2.19
CA LEU A 33 8.27 -3.94 -3.05
C LEU A 33 7.82 -3.80 -4.52
N GLU A 34 7.04 -2.77 -4.85
CA GLU A 34 6.30 -2.67 -6.09
C GLU A 34 6.85 -1.60 -7.05
N GLU A 35 6.73 -0.32 -6.71
CA GLU A 35 7.08 0.78 -7.63
C GLU A 35 8.51 1.26 -7.40
N THR A 36 8.92 1.31 -6.13
CA THR A 36 10.25 1.79 -5.74
C THR A 36 11.31 0.69 -5.77
N THR A 37 10.93 -0.58 -5.73
CA THR A 37 11.88 -1.69 -5.90
C THR A 37 12.15 -1.96 -7.37
N ALA A 38 13.41 -1.79 -7.80
CA ALA A 38 13.80 -2.16 -9.16
C ALA A 38 13.49 -3.65 -9.41
N PRO A 39 12.74 -3.99 -10.48
CA PRO A 39 12.21 -5.33 -10.67
C PRO A 39 13.34 -6.35 -10.84
N GLY A 40 13.25 -7.46 -10.11
CA GLY A 40 14.18 -8.58 -10.23
C GLY A 40 14.27 -9.40 -8.96
N PHE A 41 14.39 -10.72 -9.13
CA PHE A 41 14.45 -11.66 -8.02
C PHE A 41 15.55 -11.31 -6.99
N ALA A 42 16.75 -10.95 -7.47
CA ALA A 42 17.86 -10.60 -6.58
C ALA A 42 17.56 -9.37 -5.70
N ASN A 43 16.93 -8.34 -6.27
CA ASN A 43 16.60 -7.11 -5.54
C ASN A 43 15.49 -7.38 -4.51
N LEU A 44 14.48 -8.15 -4.89
CA LEU A 44 13.40 -8.55 -3.99
C LEU A 44 13.93 -9.35 -2.79
N ILE A 45 14.75 -10.37 -3.05
CA ILE A 45 15.34 -11.19 -1.98
C ILE A 45 16.24 -10.35 -1.08
N ALA A 46 17.04 -9.44 -1.67
CA ALA A 46 17.87 -8.53 -0.88
C ALA A 46 17.04 -7.57 -0.03
N GLY A 47 15.93 -7.03 -0.55
CA GLY A 47 15.00 -6.18 0.22
C GLY A 47 14.40 -6.92 1.41
N ILE A 48 13.94 -8.16 1.21
CA ILE A 48 13.44 -9.00 2.31
C ILE A 48 14.55 -9.32 3.32
N ALA A 49 15.77 -9.63 2.86
CA ALA A 49 16.90 -9.90 3.75
C ALA A 49 17.23 -8.67 4.61
N ALA A 50 17.22 -7.47 4.04
CA ALA A 50 17.44 -6.23 4.79
C ALA A 50 16.37 -6.01 5.88
N LEU A 51 15.12 -6.39 5.64
CA LEU A 51 14.04 -6.32 6.64
C LEU A 51 14.26 -7.30 7.81
N ILE A 52 14.83 -8.48 7.53
CA ILE A 52 15.21 -9.45 8.57
C ILE A 52 16.37 -8.91 9.41
N GLU A 53 17.35 -8.28 8.76
CA GLU A 53 18.56 -7.75 9.39
C GLU A 53 18.37 -6.41 10.11
N ALA A 54 17.19 -5.79 10.02
CA ALA A 54 16.87 -4.50 10.66
C ALA A 54 16.03 -4.71 11.94
N PRO A 55 16.58 -5.25 13.05
CA PRO A 55 15.81 -5.87 14.11
C PRO A 55 15.34 -4.84 15.15
N ASP A 56 15.87 -3.61 15.12
CA ASP A 56 15.92 -2.75 16.32
C ASP A 56 15.09 -1.46 16.23
N GLY A 57 14.26 -1.29 15.20
CA GLY A 57 13.43 -0.09 15.09
C GLY A 57 12.03 -0.30 15.64
N ASP A 58 11.58 0.47 16.64
CA ASP A 58 10.24 0.38 17.24
C ASP A 58 9.12 1.04 16.41
N THR A 59 9.45 1.57 15.23
CA THR A 59 8.46 2.13 14.29
C THR A 59 7.81 1.00 13.47
N PRO A 60 6.48 0.82 13.53
CA PRO A 60 5.76 -0.18 12.74
C PRO A 60 6.00 -0.05 11.24
N MET A 61 5.76 -1.15 10.52
CA MET A 61 5.96 -1.22 9.07
C MET A 61 4.69 -1.68 8.37
N LEU A 62 4.30 -0.99 7.30
CA LEU A 62 3.41 -1.51 6.27
C LEU A 62 4.27 -1.99 5.11
N ILE A 63 4.02 -3.21 4.62
CA ILE A 63 4.75 -3.77 3.48
C ILE A 63 3.81 -3.84 2.28
N ARG A 64 4.18 -3.22 1.17
CA ARG A 64 3.44 -3.25 -0.09
C ARG A 64 4.00 -4.35 -0.98
N PRO A 65 3.33 -5.51 -1.10
CA PRO A 65 3.69 -6.51 -2.08
C PRO A 65 3.36 -6.04 -3.49
N ARG A 66 3.94 -6.69 -4.51
CA ARG A 66 3.54 -6.49 -5.90
C ARG A 66 2.08 -6.93 -6.13
N PRO A 67 1.40 -6.42 -7.16
CA PRO A 67 0.01 -6.77 -7.44
C PRO A 67 -0.13 -8.24 -7.86
N LEU A 68 -1.31 -8.84 -7.63
CA LEU A 68 -1.57 -10.25 -7.97
C LEU A 68 -1.42 -10.55 -9.46
N GLU A 69 -1.70 -9.57 -10.32
CA GLU A 69 -1.62 -9.68 -11.78
C GLU A 69 -0.20 -9.71 -12.35
N ARG A 70 0.82 -9.38 -11.56
CA ARG A 70 2.22 -9.47 -12.00
C ARG A 70 2.75 -10.89 -11.81
N ASP A 71 3.65 -11.29 -12.69
CA ASP A 71 4.35 -12.58 -12.65
C ASP A 71 5.68 -12.49 -11.90
N GLU A 72 6.02 -13.54 -11.14
CA GLU A 72 7.38 -13.81 -10.66
C GLU A 72 7.99 -14.96 -11.48
N PRO A 73 8.85 -14.65 -12.47
CA PRO A 73 9.41 -15.66 -13.36
C PRO A 73 10.45 -16.57 -12.73
N ALA A 74 10.99 -16.24 -11.54
CA ALA A 74 11.99 -17.07 -10.87
C ALA A 74 11.41 -18.34 -10.21
N LEU A 75 10.09 -18.42 -10.03
CA LEU A 75 9.42 -19.59 -9.49
C LEU A 75 8.31 -20.04 -10.43
N LEU A 76 8.39 -21.30 -10.88
CA LEU A 76 7.41 -21.90 -11.79
C LEU A 76 6.62 -23.02 -11.09
N ILE A 77 5.30 -23.06 -11.30
CA ILE A 77 4.44 -24.18 -10.93
C ILE A 77 3.77 -24.70 -12.21
N GLY A 78 3.99 -25.98 -12.52
CA GLY A 78 3.49 -26.56 -13.78
C GLY A 78 4.05 -25.89 -15.04
N GLY A 79 5.21 -25.24 -14.94
CA GLY A 79 5.85 -24.51 -16.05
C GLY A 79 5.37 -23.06 -16.23
N HIS A 80 4.44 -22.59 -15.41
CA HIS A 80 3.95 -21.21 -15.43
C HIS A 80 4.52 -20.40 -14.27
N PRO A 81 4.87 -19.12 -14.47
CA PRO A 81 5.27 -18.25 -13.36
C PRO A 81 4.15 -18.14 -12.34
N VAL A 82 4.53 -17.98 -11.08
CA VAL A 82 3.57 -17.70 -10.01
C VAL A 82 3.23 -16.20 -9.99
N SER A 83 2.12 -15.86 -9.34
CA SER A 83 1.80 -14.46 -9.03
C SER A 83 2.89 -13.86 -8.13
N ALA A 84 3.40 -12.70 -8.52
CA ALA A 84 4.35 -11.90 -7.78
C ALA A 84 3.81 -11.49 -6.40
N GLY A 85 2.55 -11.07 -6.32
CA GLY A 85 1.93 -10.74 -5.04
C GLY A 85 1.83 -11.93 -4.08
N LEU A 86 1.48 -13.11 -4.59
CA LEU A 86 1.48 -14.34 -3.77
C LEU A 86 2.89 -14.72 -3.32
N PHE A 87 3.88 -14.58 -4.20
CA PHE A 87 5.28 -14.83 -3.88
C PHE A 87 5.78 -13.89 -2.77
N ASP A 88 5.50 -12.59 -2.88
CA ASP A 88 5.92 -11.58 -1.91
C ASP A 88 5.27 -11.82 -0.55
N VAL A 89 3.96 -12.08 -0.52
CA VAL A 89 3.22 -12.40 0.73
C VAL A 89 3.79 -13.65 1.39
N ALA A 90 4.08 -14.70 0.61
CA ALA A 90 4.66 -15.93 1.14
C ALA A 90 6.02 -15.66 1.81
N LEU A 91 6.88 -14.83 1.20
CA LEU A 91 8.15 -14.42 1.80
C LEU A 91 7.95 -13.58 3.06
N ILE A 92 7.10 -12.54 3.01
CA ILE A 92 6.81 -11.67 4.14
C ILE A 92 6.30 -12.48 5.32
N VAL A 93 5.31 -13.35 5.09
CA VAL A 93 4.68 -14.12 6.18
C VAL A 93 5.67 -15.14 6.75
N THR A 94 6.39 -15.86 5.90
CA THR A 94 7.32 -16.91 6.36
C THR A 94 8.52 -16.34 7.11
N LEU A 95 9.02 -15.18 6.70
CA LEU A 95 10.28 -14.63 7.19
C LEU A 95 10.10 -13.52 8.22
N LEU A 96 9.00 -12.76 8.15
CA LEU A 96 8.81 -11.54 8.95
C LEU A 96 7.62 -11.61 9.91
N ALA A 97 6.62 -12.48 9.69
CA ALA A 97 5.40 -12.43 10.51
C ALA A 97 5.66 -12.66 12.00
N ALA A 98 6.34 -13.74 12.35
CA ALA A 98 6.63 -14.08 13.75
C ALA A 98 7.42 -12.97 14.49
N PRO A 99 8.55 -12.45 13.98
CA PRO A 99 9.28 -11.37 14.66
C PRO A 99 8.48 -10.06 14.73
N LEU A 100 7.69 -9.71 13.70
CA LEU A 100 6.85 -8.50 13.73
C LEU A 100 5.69 -8.63 14.71
N SER A 101 5.05 -9.79 14.77
CA SER A 101 3.92 -10.05 15.67
C SER A 101 4.37 -10.10 17.13
N ALA A 102 5.55 -10.66 17.42
CA ALA A 102 6.12 -10.66 18.77
C ALA A 102 6.34 -9.25 19.35
N ARG A 103 6.44 -8.24 18.47
CA ARG A 103 6.63 -6.83 18.84
C ARG A 103 5.35 -6.00 18.74
N GLY A 104 4.24 -6.59 18.30
CA GLY A 104 2.98 -5.88 18.07
C GLY A 104 3.02 -4.92 16.86
N MET A 105 3.89 -5.17 15.89
CA MET A 105 4.19 -4.24 14.78
C MET A 105 3.75 -4.75 13.39
N GLY A 106 3.01 -5.86 13.34
CA GLY A 106 2.59 -6.46 12.08
C GLY A 106 2.71 -7.98 12.04
N PRO A 107 2.64 -8.60 10.86
CA PRO A 107 2.89 -7.98 9.55
C PRO A 107 1.66 -7.24 9.02
N TRP A 108 1.80 -5.95 8.69
CA TRP A 108 0.73 -5.18 8.05
C TRP A 108 1.07 -4.92 6.59
N LEU A 109 0.06 -4.94 5.73
CA LEU A 109 0.22 -4.80 4.29
C LEU A 109 -0.40 -3.50 3.78
N GLN A 110 0.17 -2.93 2.72
CA GLN A 110 -0.53 -2.00 1.85
C GLN A 110 -0.82 -2.69 0.51
N ILE A 111 -2.08 -2.96 0.23
CA ILE A 111 -2.49 -3.71 -0.97
C ILE A 111 -2.82 -2.72 -2.09
N GLY A 112 -2.04 -2.77 -3.17
CA GLY A 112 -2.27 -2.00 -4.40
C GLY A 112 -2.89 -2.84 -5.52
N GLY A 113 -3.22 -2.17 -6.62
CA GLY A 113 -3.73 -2.82 -7.84
C GLY A 113 -5.12 -3.47 -7.73
N ILE A 114 -5.89 -3.17 -6.68
CA ILE A 114 -7.28 -3.64 -6.57
C ILE A 114 -8.18 -2.82 -7.50
N ASP A 115 -8.98 -3.49 -8.34
CA ASP A 115 -10.00 -2.86 -9.19
C ASP A 115 -11.43 -3.07 -8.68
N SER A 116 -11.68 -4.09 -7.85
CA SER A 116 -13.01 -4.37 -7.30
C SER A 116 -12.99 -4.96 -5.88
N HIS A 117 -14.09 -4.85 -5.15
CA HIS A 117 -14.26 -5.49 -3.83
C HIS A 117 -14.08 -7.01 -3.87
N ARG A 118 -14.30 -7.67 -5.01
CA ARG A 118 -14.08 -9.11 -5.16
C ARG A 118 -12.60 -9.47 -5.09
N GLU A 119 -11.72 -8.60 -5.56
CA GLU A 119 -10.28 -8.76 -5.38
C GLU A 119 -9.88 -8.51 -3.93
N ALA A 120 -10.55 -7.57 -3.23
CA ALA A 120 -10.36 -7.41 -1.78
C ALA A 120 -10.79 -8.67 -1.00
N ARG A 121 -11.87 -9.35 -1.42
CA ARG A 121 -12.25 -10.67 -0.88
C ARG A 121 -11.18 -11.71 -1.14
N LEU A 122 -10.67 -11.81 -2.37
CA LEU A 122 -9.59 -12.73 -2.72
C LEU A 122 -8.35 -12.48 -1.85
N TRP A 123 -7.99 -11.22 -1.63
CA TRP A 123 -6.93 -10.86 -0.69
C TRP A 123 -7.24 -11.32 0.73
N SER A 124 -8.46 -11.12 1.25
CA SER A 124 -8.83 -11.64 2.57
C SER A 124 -8.63 -13.16 2.66
N GLU A 125 -9.08 -13.92 1.65
CA GLU A 125 -8.94 -15.38 1.62
C GLU A 125 -7.47 -15.82 1.57
N ILE A 126 -6.64 -15.15 0.76
CA ILE A 126 -5.19 -15.40 0.70
C ILE A 126 -4.55 -15.19 2.07
N LEU A 127 -4.91 -14.11 2.76
CA LEU A 127 -4.32 -13.77 4.04
C LEU A 127 -4.83 -14.66 5.19
N ASP A 128 -6.08 -15.14 5.12
CA ASP A 128 -6.59 -16.17 6.03
C ASP A 128 -5.78 -17.47 5.90
N ILE A 129 -5.50 -17.91 4.66
CA ILE A 129 -4.65 -19.07 4.39
C ILE A 129 -3.23 -18.83 4.91
N ALA A 130 -2.68 -17.64 4.69
CA ALA A 130 -1.33 -17.29 5.13
C ALA A 130 -1.21 -17.32 6.67
N GLU A 131 -2.20 -16.80 7.39
CA GLU A 131 -2.30 -16.85 8.85
C GLU A 131 -2.38 -18.29 9.35
N GLU A 132 -3.25 -19.12 8.78
CA GLU A 132 -3.40 -20.53 9.13
C GLU A 132 -2.07 -21.28 8.96
N ARG A 133 -1.40 -21.08 7.81
CA ARG A 133 -0.13 -21.75 7.49
C ARG A 133 1.02 -21.29 8.39
N ALA A 134 1.01 -20.05 8.84
CA ALA A 134 2.01 -19.50 9.74
C ALA A 134 1.68 -19.72 11.23
N GLY A 135 0.52 -20.31 11.55
CA GLY A 135 0.07 -20.50 12.93
C GLY A 135 -0.27 -19.20 13.65
N LEU A 136 -0.65 -18.16 12.91
CA LEU A 136 -1.06 -16.86 13.45
C LEU A 136 -2.55 -16.87 13.82
N ALA A 137 -2.94 -15.99 14.75
CA ALA A 137 -4.35 -15.81 15.07
C ALA A 137 -5.07 -15.13 13.88
N PRO A 138 -6.35 -15.47 13.59
CA PRO A 138 -7.12 -14.81 12.55
C PRO A 138 -7.12 -13.30 12.69
N GLY A 139 -6.85 -12.58 11.61
CA GLY A 139 -6.81 -11.10 11.58
C GLY A 139 -5.52 -10.47 12.13
N THR A 140 -4.46 -11.27 12.33
CA THR A 140 -3.12 -10.78 12.70
C THR A 140 -2.49 -9.96 11.57
N ILE A 141 -2.65 -10.39 10.32
CA ILE A 141 -2.13 -9.70 9.14
C ILE A 141 -3.14 -8.63 8.71
N ARG A 142 -2.93 -7.37 9.09
CA ARG A 142 -3.86 -6.28 8.75
C ARG A 142 -3.50 -5.59 7.43
N ALA A 143 -4.44 -4.89 6.80
CA ALA A 143 -4.24 -4.31 5.47
C ALA A 143 -4.81 -2.90 5.31
N GLU A 144 -4.01 -1.97 4.80
CA GLU A 144 -4.45 -0.74 4.14
C GLU A 144 -4.63 -1.01 2.64
N VAL A 145 -5.65 -0.43 2.00
CA VAL A 145 -5.84 -0.57 0.55
C VAL A 145 -5.52 0.73 -0.17
N SER A 146 -4.70 0.64 -1.21
CA SER A 146 -4.39 1.74 -2.09
C SER A 146 -5.41 1.84 -3.22
N ILE A 147 -6.19 2.92 -3.21
CA ILE A 147 -7.15 3.25 -4.25
C ILE A 147 -6.39 3.85 -5.44
N GLU A 148 -6.26 3.03 -6.46
CA GLU A 148 -5.47 3.30 -7.68
C GLU A 148 -6.32 3.25 -8.95
N SER A 149 -7.61 2.90 -8.83
CA SER A 149 -8.50 2.76 -9.96
C SER A 149 -9.83 3.48 -9.74
N VAL A 150 -10.48 3.86 -10.84
CA VAL A 150 -11.81 4.50 -10.80
C VAL A 150 -12.84 3.54 -10.21
N ASN A 151 -12.77 2.25 -10.57
CA ASN A 151 -13.69 1.23 -10.08
C ASN A 151 -13.54 1.03 -8.57
N ALA A 152 -12.32 0.86 -8.07
CA ALA A 152 -12.05 0.84 -6.63
C ALA A 152 -12.48 2.14 -5.95
N GLY A 153 -12.33 3.27 -6.63
CA GLY A 153 -12.84 4.57 -6.23
C GLY A 153 -14.36 4.61 -6.02
N PHE A 154 -15.14 3.77 -6.70
CA PHE A 154 -16.58 3.57 -6.48
C PHE A 154 -16.90 2.47 -5.47
N GLU A 155 -16.01 1.51 -5.25
CA GLU A 155 -16.24 0.34 -4.39
C GLU A 155 -15.50 0.38 -3.04
N MET A 156 -14.95 1.55 -2.64
CA MET A 156 -14.23 1.72 -1.36
C MET A 156 -14.95 1.12 -0.13
N ASP A 157 -16.29 1.23 -0.07
CA ASP A 157 -17.05 0.76 1.09
C ASP A 157 -17.14 -0.77 1.12
N GLU A 158 -17.39 -1.35 -0.05
CA GLU A 158 -17.42 -2.79 -0.28
C GLU A 158 -16.03 -3.40 -0.07
N ILE A 159 -14.96 -2.76 -0.55
CA ILE A 159 -13.56 -3.17 -0.32
C ILE A 159 -13.27 -3.28 1.19
N LEU A 160 -13.57 -2.24 1.96
CA LEU A 160 -13.40 -2.29 3.42
C LEU A 160 -14.31 -3.35 4.06
N SER A 161 -15.52 -3.55 3.53
CA SER A 161 -16.45 -4.56 4.03
C SER A 161 -15.96 -5.99 3.81
N GLU A 162 -15.27 -6.27 2.70
CA GLU A 162 -14.71 -7.60 2.40
C GLU A 162 -13.47 -7.89 3.26
N LEU A 163 -12.69 -6.86 3.64
CA LEU A 163 -11.56 -7.01 4.55
C LEU A 163 -11.95 -7.04 6.04
N GLN A 164 -13.14 -6.58 6.40
CA GLN A 164 -13.67 -6.65 7.77
C GLN A 164 -12.70 -6.11 8.84
N ALA A 165 -12.45 -6.86 9.93
CA ALA A 165 -11.56 -6.48 11.03
C ALA A 165 -10.09 -6.35 10.59
N ARG A 166 -9.72 -6.90 9.43
CA ARG A 166 -8.39 -6.81 8.85
C ARG A 166 -8.08 -5.40 8.33
N ALA A 167 -9.10 -4.63 7.96
CA ALA A 167 -8.93 -3.32 7.38
C ALA A 167 -8.25 -2.34 8.35
N LEU A 168 -7.19 -1.68 7.89
CA LEU A 168 -6.53 -0.56 8.57
C LEU A 168 -7.04 0.77 8.04
N GLY A 169 -7.32 0.85 6.75
CA GLY A 169 -7.65 2.11 6.11
C GLY A 169 -7.56 2.06 4.60
N LEU A 170 -7.71 3.24 4.02
CA LEU A 170 -7.55 3.50 2.61
C LEU A 170 -6.48 4.57 2.41
N THR A 171 -5.72 4.44 1.33
CA THR A 171 -4.88 5.49 0.78
C THR A 171 -5.26 5.76 -0.66
N LEU A 172 -5.04 6.98 -1.15
CA LEU A 172 -5.34 7.38 -2.52
C LEU A 172 -4.03 7.70 -3.24
N ARG A 173 -3.76 7.02 -4.36
CA ARG A 173 -2.60 7.32 -5.22
C ARG A 173 -3.06 8.09 -6.45
N ARG A 174 -2.60 9.34 -6.59
CA ARG A 174 -3.13 10.28 -7.60
C ARG A 174 -2.76 9.87 -9.03
N ALA A 175 -1.51 9.48 -9.25
CA ALA A 175 -1.02 9.14 -10.59
C ALA A 175 -1.67 7.86 -11.17
N PRO A 176 -1.71 6.71 -10.45
CA PRO A 176 -2.41 5.51 -10.93
C PRO A 176 -3.90 5.74 -11.16
N LEU A 177 -4.58 6.45 -10.25
CA LEU A 177 -6.00 6.77 -10.39
C LEU A 177 -6.30 7.59 -11.64
N THR A 178 -5.45 8.57 -11.95
CA THR A 178 -5.54 9.37 -13.17
C THR A 178 -5.33 8.50 -14.41
N ALA A 179 -4.35 7.59 -14.39
CA ALA A 179 -4.13 6.64 -15.48
C ALA A 179 -5.32 5.68 -15.69
N SER A 180 -5.94 5.22 -14.60
CA SER A 180 -7.16 4.41 -14.65
C SER A 180 -8.31 5.15 -15.32
N TYR A 181 -8.53 6.43 -14.96
CA TYR A 181 -9.54 7.26 -15.61
C TYR A 181 -9.30 7.39 -17.12
N LEU A 182 -8.07 7.71 -17.53
CA LEU A 182 -7.72 7.84 -18.94
C LEU A 182 -7.94 6.53 -19.72
N ARG A 183 -7.58 5.38 -19.11
CA ARG A 183 -7.82 4.06 -19.71
C ARG A 183 -9.31 3.76 -19.87
N LEU A 184 -10.11 4.05 -18.85
CA LEU A 184 -11.56 3.82 -18.86
C LEU A 184 -12.26 4.73 -19.89
N MET A 185 -11.83 5.98 -19.98
CA MET A 185 -12.45 7.01 -20.82
C MET A 185 -11.87 7.08 -22.24
N ARG A 186 -10.93 6.22 -22.61
CA ARG A 186 -10.20 6.27 -23.90
C ARG A 186 -11.07 6.30 -25.16
N ALA A 187 -12.30 5.80 -25.10
CA ALA A 187 -13.24 5.77 -26.22
C ALA A 187 -14.09 7.06 -26.33
N HIS A 188 -13.99 7.97 -25.36
CA HIS A 188 -14.75 9.20 -25.29
C HIS A 188 -13.84 10.39 -25.61
N ALA A 189 -13.93 10.90 -26.85
CA ALA A 189 -13.06 11.98 -27.34
C ALA A 189 -13.13 13.27 -26.49
N ASP A 190 -14.26 13.52 -25.81
CA ASP A 190 -14.46 14.70 -24.97
C ASP A 190 -13.93 14.52 -23.53
N ALA A 191 -13.57 13.29 -23.13
CA ALA A 191 -13.10 12.96 -21.79
C ALA A 191 -11.58 13.13 -21.65
N VAL A 192 -11.07 14.29 -22.09
CA VAL A 192 -9.64 14.64 -22.04
C VAL A 192 -9.29 15.31 -20.71
N LEU A 193 -8.08 15.02 -20.20
CA LEU A 193 -7.51 15.72 -19.05
C LEU A 193 -6.46 16.74 -19.50
N PRO A 194 -6.26 17.83 -18.73
CA PRO A 194 -5.15 18.73 -18.97
C PRO A 194 -3.80 18.01 -18.81
N ALA A 195 -2.76 18.53 -19.47
CA ALA A 195 -1.41 17.95 -19.41
C ALA A 195 -0.82 17.88 -17.98
N LYS A 196 -1.27 18.78 -17.10
CA LYS A 196 -1.03 18.73 -15.66
C LYS A 196 -2.38 18.76 -14.96
N LEU A 197 -2.63 17.76 -14.13
CA LEU A 197 -3.84 17.71 -13.32
C LEU A 197 -3.58 18.45 -12.02
N ASP A 198 -4.44 19.41 -11.71
CA ASP A 198 -4.49 20.01 -10.38
C ASP A 198 -4.87 18.91 -9.37
N PRO A 199 -4.14 18.72 -8.26
CA PRO A 199 -4.57 17.83 -7.18
C PRO A 199 -6.00 18.11 -6.69
N GLU A 200 -6.47 19.36 -6.82
CA GLU A 200 -7.84 19.79 -6.50
C GLU A 200 -8.85 19.56 -7.61
N ALA A 201 -8.43 19.05 -8.77
CA ALA A 201 -9.34 18.75 -9.86
C ALA A 201 -10.51 17.93 -9.32
N ALA A 202 -11.74 18.32 -9.66
CA ALA A 202 -12.97 17.84 -9.03
C ALA A 202 -13.02 16.31 -8.88
N PHE A 203 -12.45 15.58 -9.85
CA PHE A 203 -12.26 14.14 -9.78
C PHE A 203 -11.42 13.67 -8.57
N LEU A 204 -10.17 14.13 -8.44
CA LEU A 204 -9.26 13.71 -7.36
C LEU A 204 -9.76 14.19 -5.99
N GLY A 205 -10.19 15.45 -5.89
CA GLY A 205 -10.71 16.01 -4.64
C GLY A 205 -11.97 15.27 -4.16
N THR A 206 -12.89 14.92 -5.07
CA THR A 206 -14.09 14.15 -4.71
C THR A 206 -13.74 12.72 -4.29
N CYS A 207 -12.79 12.07 -4.95
CA CYS A 207 -12.30 10.74 -4.54
C CYS A 207 -11.66 10.78 -3.15
N ALA A 208 -10.83 11.78 -2.85
CA ALA A 208 -10.23 11.97 -1.53
C ALA A 208 -11.30 12.21 -0.44
N ALA A 209 -12.25 13.12 -0.69
CA ALA A 209 -13.34 13.38 0.24
C ALA A 209 -14.22 12.14 0.48
N ARG A 210 -14.46 11.34 -0.57
CA ARG A 210 -15.18 10.06 -0.45
C ARG A 210 -14.39 9.06 0.40
N MET A 211 -13.08 8.94 0.18
CA MET A 211 -12.19 8.06 0.95
C MET A 211 -12.28 8.37 2.44
N VAL A 212 -12.12 9.65 2.83
CA VAL A 212 -12.25 10.10 4.22
C VAL A 212 -13.60 9.69 4.80
N LYS A 213 -14.69 10.03 4.11
CA LYS A 213 -16.06 9.72 4.57
C LYS A 213 -16.29 8.22 4.76
N VAL A 214 -15.82 7.39 3.82
CA VAL A 214 -16.01 5.94 3.85
C VAL A 214 -15.15 5.30 4.95
N ALA A 215 -13.87 5.65 5.02
CA ALA A 215 -12.94 5.14 6.01
C ALA A 215 -13.43 5.45 7.44
N HIS A 216 -13.76 6.71 7.72
CA HIS A 216 -14.23 7.12 9.04
C HIS A 216 -15.55 6.46 9.42
N ARG A 217 -16.49 6.30 8.47
CA ARG A 217 -17.74 5.57 8.72
C ARG A 217 -17.50 4.11 9.09
N ARG A 218 -16.46 3.47 8.53
CA ARG A 218 -16.07 2.08 8.82
C ARG A 218 -15.12 1.97 10.02
N GLY A 219 -14.74 3.07 10.65
CA GLY A 219 -13.81 3.09 11.78
C GLY A 219 -12.35 2.79 11.39
N THR A 220 -11.97 3.06 10.14
CA THR A 220 -10.63 2.86 9.61
C THR A 220 -9.98 4.21 9.26
N HIS A 221 -8.69 4.19 8.92
CA HIS A 221 -7.94 5.39 8.59
C HIS A 221 -8.09 5.81 7.11
N ALA A 222 -7.97 7.11 6.87
CA ALA A 222 -7.79 7.71 5.55
C ALA A 222 -6.42 8.38 5.51
N ILE A 223 -5.49 7.82 4.74
CA ILE A 223 -4.12 8.35 4.61
C ILE A 223 -3.97 8.98 3.23
N ALA A 224 -3.45 10.21 3.17
CA ALA A 224 -3.23 10.90 1.91
C ALA A 224 -1.80 10.68 1.40
N GLU A 225 -1.62 10.64 0.08
CA GLU A 225 -0.32 10.86 -0.55
C GLU A 225 0.09 12.33 -0.33
N ALA A 226 1.34 12.57 0.08
CA ALA A 226 1.81 13.94 0.31
C ALA A 226 1.75 14.78 -0.98
N PRO A 227 1.38 16.07 -0.87
CA PRO A 227 1.54 17.01 -1.96
C PRO A 227 3.00 17.12 -2.42
N ASP A 228 3.20 17.44 -3.69
CA ASP A 228 4.53 17.67 -4.27
C ASP A 228 5.17 18.97 -3.75
N SER A 229 4.37 19.84 -3.12
CA SER A 229 4.76 21.10 -2.51
C SER A 229 5.29 20.89 -1.09
N ALA A 230 6.43 21.54 -0.78
CA ALA A 230 6.99 21.59 0.57
C ALA A 230 6.41 22.75 1.40
N GLU A 231 5.47 23.53 0.85
CA GLU A 231 4.85 24.63 1.60
C GLU A 231 4.02 24.09 2.77
N PRO A 232 4.19 24.60 4.00
CA PRO A 232 3.51 24.06 5.18
C PRO A 232 1.98 24.05 5.07
N GLY A 233 1.40 25.03 4.37
CA GLY A 233 -0.04 25.09 4.14
C GLY A 233 -0.54 23.93 3.28
N ASP A 234 0.20 23.58 2.23
CA ASP A 234 -0.15 22.49 1.32
C ASP A 234 -0.03 21.14 2.04
N LEU A 235 1.07 20.94 2.79
CA LEU A 235 1.26 19.73 3.58
C LEU A 235 0.19 19.53 4.65
N ARG A 236 -0.31 20.62 5.25
CA ARG A 236 -1.34 20.54 6.29
C ARG A 236 -2.73 20.27 5.74
N ARG A 237 -2.99 20.71 4.51
CA ARG A 237 -4.33 20.70 3.93
C ARG A 237 -5.05 19.34 3.96
N PRO A 238 -4.45 18.20 3.55
CA PRO A 238 -5.19 16.93 3.58
C PRO A 238 -5.62 16.54 5.00
N ILE A 239 -4.85 16.95 6.02
CA ILE A 239 -5.21 16.76 7.43
C ILE A 239 -6.39 17.66 7.81
N ASP A 240 -6.35 18.94 7.41
CA ASP A 240 -7.47 19.87 7.64
C ASP A 240 -8.75 19.42 6.90
N GLU A 241 -8.62 18.67 5.80
CA GLU A 241 -9.73 18.04 5.05
C GLU A 241 -10.16 16.67 5.61
N GLY A 242 -9.52 16.20 6.69
CA GLY A 242 -9.95 15.03 7.45
C GLY A 242 -9.11 13.76 7.27
N CYS A 243 -8.00 13.79 6.55
CA CYS A 243 -7.07 12.66 6.51
C CYS A 243 -6.37 12.50 7.87
N ASP A 244 -6.12 11.25 8.28
CA ASP A 244 -5.48 10.91 9.55
C ASP A 244 -3.94 11.02 9.48
N GLY A 245 -3.39 10.96 8.28
CA GLY A 245 -1.95 11.01 8.02
C GLY A 245 -1.60 11.26 6.57
N LEU A 246 -0.29 11.34 6.34
CA LEU A 246 0.31 11.59 5.03
C LEU A 246 1.44 10.59 4.79
N TRP A 247 1.48 10.01 3.59
CA TRP A 247 2.65 9.29 3.06
C TRP A 247 3.62 10.30 2.44
N LEU A 248 4.78 10.49 3.07
CA LEU A 248 5.87 11.36 2.63
C LEU A 248 6.97 10.52 1.99
N ALA A 249 7.54 10.99 0.88
CA ALA A 249 8.68 10.36 0.20
C ALA A 249 10.01 10.92 0.69
#